data_AF-A0A962NA34-F1
#
_entry.id   AF-A0A962NA34-F1
#
_cell.length_a   1.000
_cell.length_b   1.000
_cell.length_c   1.000
_cell.angle_alpha   90.00
_cell.angle_beta   90.00
_cell.angle_gamma   90.00
#
_symmetry.space_group_name_H-M   'P 1'
#
loop_
_entity.id
_entity.type
_entity.pdbx_description
1 polymer ?
#
loop_
_entity_poly.entity_id
_entity_poly.type
_entity_poly.pdbx_seq_one_letter_code
_entity_poly.pdbx_strand_id
1 'polypeptide(L)'
;YAIADTNWALDYFRRSSDHRLLFGGRASYSALQPPGLHGNMRRRMRRVFPQLQDVDFDYLWGGNLAITANRAPDFGRVSHNIYYAQGYSGHGMAVSGLAGRVIAEAIAGQAERLDVFGRIRHLPFPGGRLLRTPLLVLAMGWYKLRDALW
;
A
#
# COMPACT_ATOMS: atom_id res chain seq x y z
N TYR A 1 -11.07 -17.31 -3.58
CA TYR A 1 -10.15 -16.80 -4.61
C TYR A 1 -10.25 -15.28 -4.67
N ALA A 2 -9.14 -14.60 -4.97
CA ALA A 2 -9.07 -13.14 -5.12
C ALA A 2 -8.65 -12.81 -6.56
N ILE A 3 -9.17 -11.72 -7.12
CA ILE A 3 -8.89 -11.25 -8.48
C ILE A 3 -8.32 -9.83 -8.36
N ALA A 4 -7.29 -9.53 -9.15
CA ALA A 4 -6.74 -8.18 -9.30
C ALA A 4 -6.48 -7.92 -10.78
N ASP A 5 -6.67 -6.68 -11.22
CA ASP A 5 -6.28 -6.25 -12.56
C ASP A 5 -4.77 -5.98 -12.65
N THR A 6 -4.29 -5.67 -13.86
CA THR A 6 -2.89 -5.32 -14.15
C THR A 6 -2.67 -3.81 -14.24
N ASN A 7 -3.63 -2.99 -13.79
CA ASN A 7 -3.54 -1.54 -13.90
C ASN A 7 -2.56 -0.99 -12.85
N TRP A 8 -1.95 0.17 -13.15
CA TRP A 8 -1.08 0.85 -12.18
C TRP A 8 -1.82 1.22 -10.89
N ALA A 9 -3.04 1.74 -11.02
CA ALA A 9 -3.96 1.99 -9.92
C ALA A 9 -4.95 0.83 -9.80
N LEU A 10 -4.43 -0.31 -9.33
CA LEU A 10 -5.11 -1.59 -9.40
C LEU A 10 -6.49 -1.60 -8.73
N ASP A 11 -7.43 -2.30 -9.35
CA ASP A 11 -8.68 -2.74 -8.74
C ASP A 11 -8.57 -4.23 -8.38
N TYR A 12 -9.00 -4.58 -7.17
CA TYR A 12 -8.99 -5.95 -6.67
C TYR A 12 -10.27 -6.26 -5.93
N PHE A 13 -10.68 -7.52 -6.01
CA PHE A 13 -11.87 -7.96 -5.31
C PHE A 13 -11.82 -9.43 -4.94
N ARG A 14 -12.57 -9.78 -3.91
CA ARG A 14 -12.80 -11.17 -3.52
C ARG A 14 -14.16 -11.32 -2.86
N ARG A 15 -14.71 -12.52 -2.91
CA ARG A 15 -15.85 -12.89 -2.06
C ARG A 15 -15.34 -13.28 -0.66
N SER A 16 -15.95 -12.74 0.38
CA SER A 16 -15.71 -13.16 1.77
C SER A 16 -16.42 -14.48 2.08
N SER A 17 -16.09 -15.10 3.21
CA SER A 17 -16.72 -16.34 3.67
C SER A 17 -18.22 -16.19 3.93
N ASP A 18 -18.65 -15.01 4.39
CA ASP A 18 -20.05 -14.63 4.59
C ASP A 18 -20.72 -14.08 3.32
N HIS A 19 -20.14 -14.37 2.15
CA HIS A 19 -20.72 -14.07 0.84
C HIS A 19 -20.87 -12.58 0.47
N ARG A 20 -20.13 -11.69 1.12
CA ARG A 20 -20.02 -10.28 0.70
C ARG A 20 -18.95 -10.10 -0.36
N LEU A 21 -19.12 -9.07 -1.20
CA LEU A 21 -18.09 -8.61 -2.12
C LEU A 21 -17.17 -7.63 -1.40
N LEU A 22 -15.91 -8.01 -1.22
CA LEU A 22 -14.86 -7.08 -0.83
C LEU A 22 -14.27 -6.51 -2.12
N PHE A 23 -14.47 -5.21 -2.34
CA PHE A 23 -13.91 -4.48 -3.47
C PHE A 23 -12.96 -3.41 -2.94
N GLY A 24 -11.77 -3.34 -3.50
CA GLY A 24 -10.76 -2.36 -3.13
C GLY A 24 -9.98 -1.93 -4.36
N GLY A 25 -9.36 -0.76 -4.25
CA GLY A 25 -8.52 -0.26 -5.30
C GLY A 25 -8.03 1.14 -5.01
N ARG A 26 -7.20 1.65 -5.92
CA ARG A 26 -6.67 3.02 -5.92
C ARG A 26 -5.82 3.35 -4.68
N ALA A 27 -4.50 3.26 -4.84
CA ALA A 27 -3.56 3.95 -3.95
C ALA A 27 -3.38 5.41 -4.41
N SER A 28 -3.37 6.35 -3.47
CA SER A 28 -2.96 7.74 -3.69
C SER A 28 -1.64 7.96 -2.97
N TYR A 29 -0.72 8.70 -3.59
CA TYR A 29 0.51 9.16 -2.91
C TYR A 29 0.31 10.48 -2.15
N SER A 30 -0.92 10.98 -2.10
CA SER A 30 -1.30 12.03 -1.15
C SER A 30 -1.56 11.41 0.21
N ALA A 31 -1.04 12.03 1.27
CA ALA A 31 -1.38 11.68 2.66
C ALA A 31 -2.80 12.13 3.06
N LEU A 32 -3.51 12.84 2.16
CA LEU A 32 -4.89 13.25 2.37
C LEU A 32 -5.83 12.15 1.89
N GLN A 33 -6.86 11.88 2.70
CA GLN A 33 -7.98 11.07 2.26
C GLN A 33 -8.62 11.76 1.05
N PRO A 34 -8.77 11.07 -0.10
CA PRO A 34 -9.35 11.69 -1.28
C PRO A 34 -10.81 12.05 -1.00
N PRO A 35 -11.26 13.28 -1.32
CA PRO A 35 -12.66 13.65 -1.18
C PRO A 35 -13.52 12.73 -2.05
N GLY A 36 -14.70 12.37 -1.55
CA GLY A 36 -15.65 11.53 -2.28
C GLY A 36 -15.17 10.08 -2.46
N LEU A 37 -14.52 9.48 -1.46
CA LEU A 37 -14.12 8.07 -1.48
C LEU A 37 -15.28 7.15 -1.92
N HIS A 38 -16.47 7.38 -1.37
CA HIS A 38 -17.69 6.63 -1.70
C HIS A 38 -18.00 6.67 -3.19
N GLY A 39 -18.17 7.87 -3.77
CA GLY A 39 -18.49 8.02 -5.19
C GLY A 39 -17.38 7.50 -6.12
N ASN A 40 -16.12 7.62 -5.71
CA ASN A 40 -14.98 7.07 -6.45
C ASN A 40 -14.99 5.53 -6.48
N MET A 41 -15.17 4.88 -5.33
CA MET A 41 -15.25 3.42 -5.24
C MET A 41 -16.49 2.89 -5.94
N ARG A 42 -17.64 3.57 -5.80
CA ARG A 42 -18.88 3.20 -6.46
C ARG A 42 -18.75 3.22 -7.98
N ARG A 43 -18.14 4.26 -8.55
CA ARG A 43 -17.88 4.35 -9.99
C ARG A 43 -16.95 3.24 -10.48
N ARG A 44 -15.91 2.89 -9.72
CA ARG A 44 -14.98 1.80 -10.07
C ARG A 44 -15.65 0.43 -10.00
N MET A 45 -16.33 0.14 -8.88
CA MET A 45 -17.08 -1.12 -8.73
C MET A 45 -18.07 -1.30 -9.88
N ARG A 46 -18.86 -0.28 -10.22
CA ARG A 46 -19.86 -0.34 -11.30
C ARG A 46 -19.25 -0.51 -12.69
N ARG A 47 -18.00 -0.09 -12.90
CA ARG A 47 -17.27 -0.35 -14.16
C ARG A 47 -16.92 -1.84 -14.30
N VAL A 48 -16.55 -2.49 -13.20
CA VAL A 48 -16.20 -3.92 -13.18
C VAL A 48 -17.45 -4.80 -13.10
N PHE A 49 -18.46 -4.36 -12.35
CA PHE A 49 -19.71 -5.07 -12.11
C PHE A 49 -20.91 -4.16 -12.40
N PRO A 50 -21.28 -3.96 -13.68
CA PRO A 50 -22.43 -3.14 -14.06
C PRO A 50 -23.75 -3.60 -13.39
N GLN A 51 -23.89 -4.90 -13.14
CA GLN A 51 -25.05 -5.50 -12.47
C GLN A 51 -25.22 -5.03 -11.01
N LEU A 52 -24.21 -4.40 -10.40
CA LEU A 52 -24.27 -3.85 -9.05
C LEU A 52 -24.57 -2.34 -9.04
N GLN A 53 -25.18 -1.81 -10.11
CA GLN A 53 -25.46 -0.38 -10.23
C GLN A 53 -26.32 0.17 -9.08
N ASP A 54 -27.32 -0.56 -8.60
CA ASP A 54 -28.24 -0.08 -7.56
C ASP A 54 -27.83 -0.51 -6.15
N VAL A 55 -26.68 -1.18 -6.01
CA VAL A 55 -26.15 -1.67 -4.74
C VAL A 55 -25.26 -0.60 -4.11
N ASP A 56 -25.52 -0.28 -2.84
CA ASP A 56 -24.69 0.61 -2.03
C ASP A 56 -23.71 -0.17 -1.14
N PHE A 57 -22.77 0.54 -0.51
CA PHE A 57 -21.78 -0.05 0.37
C PHE A 57 -22.27 -0.15 1.82
N ASP A 58 -22.28 -1.35 2.37
CA ASP A 58 -22.46 -1.55 3.82
C ASP A 58 -21.33 -0.93 4.63
N TYR A 59 -20.11 -0.98 4.09
CA TYR A 59 -18.88 -0.51 4.73
C TYR A 59 -17.97 0.17 3.73
N LEU A 60 -17.36 1.27 4.16
CA LEU A 60 -16.38 2.00 3.37
C LEU A 60 -15.26 2.49 4.28
N TRP A 61 -14.03 2.18 3.91
CA TRP A 61 -12.85 2.65 4.63
C TRP A 61 -11.71 2.95 3.67
N GLY A 62 -10.77 3.76 4.15
CA GLY A 62 -9.49 4.01 3.53
C GLY A 62 -8.40 3.95 4.58
N GLY A 63 -7.15 4.03 4.15
CA GLY A 63 -6.01 4.00 5.06
C GLY A 63 -4.75 4.51 4.41
N ASN A 64 -3.78 4.85 5.27
CA ASN A 64 -2.46 5.28 4.83
C ASN A 64 -1.56 4.08 4.60
N LEU A 65 -0.81 4.11 3.50
CA LEU A 65 0.17 3.10 3.14
C LEU A 65 1.56 3.67 3.38
N ALA A 66 2.39 2.94 4.12
CA ALA A 66 3.82 3.21 4.17
C ALA A 66 4.48 2.58 2.94
N ILE A 67 4.91 3.43 2.00
CA ILE A 67 5.57 3.04 0.75
C ILE A 67 7.02 3.50 0.78
N THR A 68 7.95 2.59 0.53
CA THR A 68 9.38 2.87 0.38
C THR A 68 9.70 3.24 -1.07
N ALA A 69 10.77 3.99 -1.29
CA ALA A 69 11.18 4.41 -2.63
C ALA A 69 11.48 3.21 -3.56
N ASN A 70 12.12 2.18 -3.01
CA ASN A 70 12.50 0.95 -3.72
C ASN A 70 11.39 -0.14 -3.71
N ARG A 71 10.23 0.13 -3.09
CA ARG A 71 9.11 -0.81 -2.89
C ARG A 71 9.42 -2.08 -2.08
N ALA A 72 10.64 -2.22 -1.58
CA ALA A 72 10.99 -3.29 -0.68
C ALA A 72 10.44 -3.02 0.73
N PRO A 73 10.00 -4.04 1.47
CA PRO A 73 9.63 -3.88 2.87
C PRO A 73 10.85 -3.42 3.69
N ASP A 74 10.64 -2.57 4.70
CA ASP A 74 11.70 -1.93 5.47
C ASP A 74 11.57 -2.33 6.95
N PHE A 75 12.34 -3.33 7.37
CA PHE A 75 12.37 -3.78 8.76
C PHE A 75 13.78 -4.21 9.15
N GLY A 76 14.15 -3.92 10.39
CA GLY A 76 15.52 -4.01 10.86
C GLY A 76 15.66 -3.59 12.32
N ARG A 77 16.88 -3.19 12.69
CA ARG A 77 17.19 -2.63 14.01
C ARG A 77 17.95 -1.31 13.89
N VAL A 78 17.66 -0.37 14.79
CA VAL A 78 18.34 0.93 14.89
C VAL A 78 19.41 0.91 15.97
N SER A 79 19.25 0.07 17.00
CA SER A 79 20.22 -0.12 18.07
C SER A 79 20.21 -1.59 18.53
N HIS A 80 20.98 -1.90 19.59
CA HIS A 80 21.01 -3.24 20.19
C HIS A 80 19.63 -3.76 20.61
N ASN A 81 18.72 -2.89 21.05
CA ASN A 81 17.41 -3.25 21.59
C ASN A 81 16.23 -2.50 20.95
N ILE A 82 16.46 -1.80 19.83
CA ILE A 82 15.42 -1.07 19.10
C ILE A 82 15.26 -1.69 17.72
N TYR A 83 14.11 -2.31 17.50
CA TYR A 83 13.70 -2.94 16.25
C TYR A 83 12.57 -2.14 15.61
N TYR A 84 12.47 -2.19 14.29
CA TYR A 84 11.42 -1.51 13.55
C TYR A 84 10.89 -2.37 12.41
N ALA A 85 9.63 -2.16 12.04
CA ALA A 85 9.04 -2.76 10.87
C ALA A 85 8.04 -1.79 10.22
N GLN A 86 8.31 -1.39 8.99
CA GLN A 86 7.58 -0.36 8.27
C GLN A 86 7.63 -0.59 6.76
N GLY A 87 7.00 0.31 6.00
CA GLY A 87 7.32 0.44 4.58
C GLY A 87 6.96 -0.75 3.69
N TYR A 88 5.98 -1.58 4.07
CA TYR A 88 5.64 -2.81 3.35
C TYR A 88 5.15 -2.62 1.91
N SER A 89 4.92 -1.38 1.46
CA SER A 89 4.69 -1.05 0.05
C SER A 89 3.58 -1.86 -0.62
N GLY A 90 2.50 -2.15 0.11
CA GLY A 90 1.36 -2.94 -0.37
C GLY A 90 1.43 -4.45 -0.08
N HIS A 91 2.56 -4.96 0.43
CA HIS A 91 2.78 -6.39 0.71
C HIS A 91 2.60 -6.75 2.19
N GLY A 92 2.00 -5.86 2.99
CA GLY A 92 1.94 -5.99 4.45
C GLY A 92 1.28 -7.29 4.91
N MET A 93 0.21 -7.74 4.25
CA MET A 93 -0.47 -8.98 4.62
C MET A 93 0.43 -10.22 4.49
N ALA A 94 1.27 -10.27 3.45
CA ALA A 94 2.18 -11.39 3.22
C ALA A 94 3.47 -11.30 4.05
N VAL A 95 4.02 -10.09 4.19
CA VAL A 95 5.37 -9.88 4.72
C VAL A 95 5.38 -9.62 6.22
N SER A 96 4.30 -9.09 6.81
CA SER A 96 4.29 -8.75 8.25
C SER A 96 4.56 -9.94 9.17
N GLY A 97 3.98 -11.11 8.88
CA GLY A 97 4.24 -12.34 9.64
C GLY A 97 5.70 -12.79 9.56
N LEU A 98 6.32 -12.67 8.38
CA LEU A 98 7.74 -12.94 8.20
C LEU A 98 8.61 -11.93 8.97
N ALA A 99 8.30 -10.64 8.87
CA ALA A 99 9.02 -9.58 9.58
C ALA A 99 8.97 -9.81 11.10
N GLY A 100 7.78 -10.11 11.65
CA GLY A 100 7.62 -10.42 13.07
C GLY A 100 8.44 -11.63 13.51
N ARG A 101 8.44 -12.71 12.71
CA ARG A 101 9.24 -13.90 12.98
C ARG A 101 10.75 -13.59 13.00
N VAL A 102 11.24 -12.92 11.95
CA VAL A 102 12.67 -12.61 11.81
C VAL A 102 13.16 -11.64 12.90
N ILE A 103 12.32 -10.69 13.31
CA ILE A 103 12.62 -9.82 14.46
C ILE A 103 12.65 -10.62 15.77
N ALA A 104 11.70 -11.53 15.98
CA ALA A 104 11.68 -12.38 17.17
C ALA A 104 12.92 -13.30 17.24
N GLU A 105 13.34 -13.88 16.11
CA GLU A 105 14.58 -14.66 15.98
C GLU A 105 15.80 -13.82 16.38
N ALA A 106 15.90 -12.58 15.88
CA ALA A 106 16.99 -11.67 16.24
C ALA A 106 17.00 -11.32 17.74
N ILE A 107 15.83 -11.10 18.35
CA ILE A 107 15.69 -10.88 19.80
C ILE A 107 16.15 -12.10 20.59
N ALA A 108 15.90 -13.32 20.08
CA ALA A 108 16.37 -14.57 20.66
C ALA A 108 17.85 -14.88 20.40
N GLY A 109 18.58 -13.99 19.72
CA GLY A 109 20.01 -14.12 19.44
C GLY A 109 20.38 -14.67 18.05
N GLN A 110 19.40 -14.90 17.17
CA GLN A 110 19.60 -15.40 15.80
C GLN A 110 19.34 -14.30 14.78
N ALA A 111 20.34 -13.43 14.57
CA ALA A 111 20.18 -12.20 13.79
C ALA A 111 20.39 -12.36 12.28
N GLU A 112 20.85 -13.52 11.80
CA GLU A 112 21.37 -13.70 10.43
C GLU A 112 20.33 -13.31 9.36
N ARG A 113 19.07 -13.70 9.57
CA ARG A 113 17.98 -13.39 8.64
C ARG A 113 17.60 -11.92 8.68
N LEU A 114 17.60 -11.30 9.87
CA LEU A 114 17.31 -9.87 10.01
C LEU A 114 18.40 -9.04 9.34
N ASP A 115 19.67 -9.44 9.49
CA ASP A 115 20.82 -8.77 8.89
C ASP A 115 20.79 -8.83 7.35
N VAL A 116 20.18 -9.86 6.74
CA VAL A 116 19.95 -9.90 5.28
C VAL A 116 18.98 -8.80 4.84
N PHE A 117 17.84 -8.64 5.53
CA PHE A 117 16.88 -7.58 5.22
C PHE A 117 17.46 -6.20 5.50
N GLY A 118 18.25 -6.05 6.56
CA GLY A 118 18.94 -4.80 6.92
C GLY A 118 19.95 -4.30 5.87
N ARG A 119 20.37 -5.14 4.91
CA ARG A 119 21.23 -4.74 3.79
C ARG A 119 20.47 -4.02 2.66
N ILE A 120 19.14 -4.03 2.68
CA ILE A 120 18.34 -3.33 1.67
C ILE A 120 18.52 -1.82 1.88
N ARG A 121 19.05 -1.14 0.86
CA ARG A 121 19.26 0.31 0.92
C ARG A 121 17.93 1.04 0.71
N HIS A 122 17.39 1.61 1.78
CA HIS A 122 16.25 2.50 1.74
C HIS A 122 16.73 3.95 1.64
N LEU A 123 16.52 4.56 0.47
CA LEU A 123 16.89 5.95 0.24
C LEU A 123 15.87 6.90 0.89
N PRO A 124 16.31 8.01 1.50
CA PRO A 124 15.41 9.05 1.94
C PRO A 124 14.68 9.65 0.73
N PHE A 125 13.54 10.29 0.99
CA PHE A 125 12.84 11.01 -0.07
C PHE A 125 13.75 12.11 -0.65
N PRO A 126 13.87 12.23 -1.99
CA PRO A 126 14.75 13.23 -2.61
C PRO A 126 14.39 14.64 -2.15
N GLY A 127 15.37 15.38 -1.63
CA GLY A 127 15.13 16.73 -1.09
C GLY A 127 14.47 16.77 0.29
N GLY A 128 14.38 15.63 0.98
CA GLY A 128 13.95 15.53 2.37
C GLY A 128 12.47 15.91 2.58
N ARG A 129 12.15 16.31 3.81
CA ARG A 129 10.77 16.60 4.23
C ARG A 129 10.16 17.79 3.48
N LEU A 130 10.97 18.81 3.16
CA LEU A 130 10.52 20.04 2.50
C LEU A 130 10.07 19.77 1.06
N LEU A 131 10.84 18.97 0.31
CA LEU A 131 10.52 18.67 -1.09
C LEU A 131 9.58 17.47 -1.26
N ARG A 132 9.27 16.73 -0.18
CA ARG A 132 8.39 15.56 -0.22
C ARG A 132 7.03 15.84 -0.85
N THR A 133 6.27 16.76 -0.26
CA THR A 133 4.92 17.09 -0.73
C THR A 133 4.91 17.67 -2.14
N PRO A 134 5.72 18.71 -2.49
CA PRO A 134 5.67 19.27 -3.84
C PRO A 134 6.09 18.26 -4.92
N LEU A 135 7.12 17.44 -4.68
CA LEU A 135 7.53 16.42 -5.65
C LEU A 135 6.47 15.33 -5.84
N LEU A 136 5.78 14.91 -4.77
CA LEU A 136 4.66 13.96 -4.87
C LEU A 136 3.48 14.56 -5.65
N VAL A 137 3.16 15.84 -5.42
CA VAL A 137 2.10 16.53 -6.17
C VAL A 137 2.45 16.63 -7.66
N LEU A 138 3.68 17.01 -7.98
CA LEU A 138 4.17 17.07 -9.37
C LEU A 138 4.12 15.70 -10.05
N ALA A 139 4.63 14.66 -9.38
CA ALA A 139 4.59 13.29 -9.90
C ALA A 139 3.16 12.82 -10.16
N MET A 140 2.25 13.05 -9.21
CA MET A 140 0.83 12.70 -9.37
C MET A 140 0.14 13.51 -10.47
N GLY A 141 0.47 14.78 -10.62
CA GLY A 141 -0.03 15.62 -11.71
C GLY A 141 0.40 15.09 -13.07
N TRP A 142 1.68 14.72 -13.21
CA TRP A 142 2.22 14.09 -14.41
C TRP A 142 1.51 12.78 -14.76
N TYR A 143 1.33 11.88 -13.79
CA TYR A 143 0.62 10.62 -14.03
C TYR A 143 -0.84 10.84 -14.45
N LYS A 144 -1.55 11.77 -13.81
CA LYS A 144 -2.93 12.12 -14.22
C LYS A 144 -3.00 12.68 -15.65
N LEU A 145 -2.03 13.51 -16.03
CA LEU A 145 -1.94 14.07 -17.37
C LEU A 145 -1.69 12.95 -18.39
N ARG A 146 -0.76 12.04 -18.08
CA ARG A 146 -0.44 10.89 -18.94
C ARG A 146 -1.65 9.99 -19.14
N ASP A 147 -2.35 9.63 -18.06
CA ASP A 147 -3.56 8.77 -18.10
C ASP A 147 -4.76 9.44 -18.81
N ALA A 148 -4.73 10.75 -19.06
CA ALA A 148 -5.78 11.48 -19.78
C ALA A 148 -5.46 11.67 -21.28
N LEU A 149 -4.17 11.64 -21.65
CA LEU A 149 -3.70 11.88 -23.01
C LEU A 149 -3.43 10.58 -23.79
N TRP A 150 -3.24 9.47 -23.08
CA TRP A 150 -2.91 8.15 -23.61
C TRP A 150 -3.78 7.09 -22.93
#